data_AF-A0A4U8SFD5-F1
#
_entry.id   AF-A0A4U8SFD5-F1
#
_cell.length_a   1.000
_cell.length_b   1.000
_cell.length_c   1.000
_cell.angle_alpha   90.00
_cell.angle_beta   90.00
_cell.angle_gamma   90.00
#
_symmetry.space_group_name_H-M   'P 1'
#
loop_
_entity.id
_entity.type
_entity.pdbx_description
1 polymer ?
#
loop_
_entity_poly.entity_id
_entity_poly.type
_entity_poly.pdbx_seq_one_letter_code
_entity_poly.pdbx_strand_id
1 'polypeptide(L)'
;MKQNIIKHTYVIHLHSYIRYICLYFLIPLCLYANEENINNTKTSQINKANPYNIDYPNLDSKYYPYIQSRNKFYDKDIIQIIHNVDSAEKKNAFFIGATYGFNFNVALPLFVDMGMVGTQAIKQTAFNFSLFGLRAGYQKYTGKILPINRFGYQVYIDFCVSFGHNGLFFTGINADMLWDFLELRGFIANINLGVGLGSSKITGLIVSPYGDKYEVAYRLNLGISVRYPRYHHRAGIYFGSTQGIERGFLGYTMMIGYDYVF
;
A
#
# COMPACT_ATOMS: atom_id res chain seq x y z
N MET A 1 54.45 23.14 -2.56
CA MET A 1 53.16 23.35 -1.87
C MET A 1 52.21 22.22 -2.26
N LYS A 2 51.97 21.25 -1.37
CA LYS A 2 51.02 20.14 -1.59
C LYS A 2 49.67 20.56 -1.01
N GLN A 3 48.64 20.65 -1.84
CA GLN A 3 47.26 20.91 -1.40
C GLN A 3 46.63 19.61 -0.93
N ASN A 4 46.18 19.61 0.34
CA ASN A 4 45.39 18.55 0.95
C ASN A 4 43.96 18.58 0.37
N ILE A 5 43.57 17.51 -0.31
CA ILE A 5 42.18 17.25 -0.71
C ILE A 5 41.53 16.44 0.42
N ILE A 6 40.70 17.11 1.22
CA ILE A 6 39.87 16.46 2.23
C ILE A 6 38.66 15.86 1.51
N LYS A 7 38.63 14.53 1.36
CA LYS A 7 37.44 13.79 0.95
C LYS A 7 36.47 13.72 2.13
N HIS A 8 35.40 14.51 2.10
CA HIS A 8 34.25 14.31 2.99
C HIS A 8 33.37 13.17 2.45
N THR A 9 33.63 11.96 2.96
CA THR A 9 32.75 10.81 2.77
C THR A 9 31.56 10.95 3.71
N TYR A 10 30.43 11.49 3.23
CA TYR A 10 29.15 11.37 3.92
C TYR A 10 28.62 9.95 3.69
N VAL A 11 29.06 9.00 4.50
CA VAL A 11 28.39 7.71 4.63
C VAL A 11 27.10 7.96 5.40
N ILE A 12 25.99 8.01 4.66
CA ILE A 12 24.66 8.16 5.21
C ILE A 12 24.38 6.96 6.12
N HIS A 13 24.28 7.21 7.43
CA HIS A 13 23.87 6.25 8.48
C HIS A 13 22.39 5.81 8.36
N LEU A 14 21.86 5.64 7.15
CA LEU A 14 20.49 5.19 6.89
C LEU A 14 20.28 3.73 7.32
N HIS A 15 21.34 2.93 7.27
CA HIS A 15 21.30 1.50 7.62
C HIS A 15 21.03 1.24 9.11
N SER A 16 21.41 2.18 9.98
CA SER A 16 21.25 2.04 11.43
C SER A 16 19.78 2.21 11.82
N TYR A 17 19.09 3.24 11.31
CA TYR A 17 17.71 3.57 11.69
C TYR A 17 16.68 2.58 11.13
N ILE A 18 16.87 2.07 9.90
CA ILE A 18 15.95 1.08 9.30
C ILE A 18 15.98 -0.24 10.07
N ARG A 19 17.15 -0.66 10.58
CA ARG A 19 17.27 -1.86 11.42
C ARG A 19 16.48 -1.73 12.72
N TYR A 20 16.50 -0.57 13.37
CA TYR A 20 15.75 -0.36 14.61
C TYR A 20 14.24 -0.32 14.38
N ILE A 21 13.76 0.32 13.31
CA ILE A 21 12.31 0.37 13.01
C ILE A 21 11.77 -1.02 12.67
N CYS A 22 12.51 -1.83 11.90
CA CYS A 22 12.13 -3.22 11.64
C CYS A 22 12.19 -4.10 12.89
N LEU A 23 13.20 -3.93 13.77
CA LEU A 23 13.29 -4.70 15.02
C LEU A 23 12.13 -4.40 15.97
N TYR A 24 11.75 -3.13 16.15
CA TYR A 24 10.67 -2.77 17.08
C TYR A 24 9.27 -3.20 16.60
N PHE A 25 9.06 -3.36 15.29
CA PHE A 25 7.80 -3.90 14.76
C PHE A 25 7.74 -5.43 14.74
N LEU A 26 8.88 -6.12 14.53
CA LEU A 26 8.92 -7.59 14.44
C LEU A 26 9.04 -8.30 15.80
N ILE A 27 9.66 -7.69 16.79
CA ILE A 27 9.88 -8.32 18.11
C ILE A 27 8.58 -8.53 18.91
N PRO A 28 7.59 -7.59 18.93
CA PRO A 28 6.29 -7.86 19.53
C PRO A 28 5.53 -8.98 18.83
N LEU A 29 5.72 -9.11 17.50
CA LEU A 29 5.10 -10.14 16.66
C LEU A 29 5.63 -11.55 16.97
N CYS A 30 6.92 -11.69 17.29
CA CYS A 30 7.51 -12.97 17.65
C CYS A 30 7.25 -13.37 19.11
N LEU A 31 7.21 -12.41 20.04
CA LEU A 31 6.98 -12.70 21.46
C LEU A 31 5.51 -13.06 21.75
N TYR A 32 4.55 -12.44 21.07
CA TYR A 32 3.13 -12.78 21.25
C TYR A 32 2.75 -14.14 20.64
N ALA A 33 3.46 -14.58 19.59
CA ALA A 33 3.19 -15.86 18.94
C ALA A 33 3.56 -17.09 19.80
N ASN A 34 4.45 -16.91 20.80
CA ASN A 34 5.03 -18.01 21.57
C ASN A 34 4.26 -18.34 22.86
N GLU A 35 3.54 -17.38 23.46
CA GLU A 35 2.79 -17.62 24.71
C GLU A 35 1.51 -18.45 24.53
N GLU A 36 0.85 -18.40 23.36
CA GLU A 36 -0.37 -19.20 23.14
C GLU A 36 -0.12 -20.69 22.82
N ASN A 37 1.14 -21.11 22.64
CA ASN A 37 1.46 -22.46 22.18
C ASN A 37 1.35 -23.53 23.30
N ILE A 38 1.13 -23.13 24.55
CA ILE A 38 1.11 -24.06 25.70
C ILE A 38 -0.30 -24.52 26.09
N ASN A 39 -1.37 -23.83 25.66
CA ASN A 39 -2.69 -24.05 26.28
C ASN A 39 -3.81 -24.66 25.41
N ASN A 40 -3.61 -24.96 24.13
CA ASN A 40 -4.71 -25.46 23.29
C ASN A 40 -4.43 -26.79 22.60
N THR A 41 -4.30 -27.84 23.43
CA THR A 41 -4.57 -29.22 23.01
C THR A 41 -5.75 -29.72 23.84
N LYS A 42 -6.97 -29.76 23.26
CA LYS A 42 -7.99 -30.82 23.43
C LYS A 42 -9.37 -30.42 22.88
N THR A 43 -10.00 -31.41 22.24
CA THR A 43 -11.45 -31.55 21.89
C THR A 43 -11.98 -30.65 20.76
N SER A 44 -12.66 -31.12 19.71
CA SER A 44 -13.50 -32.32 19.56
C SER A 44 -13.55 -32.79 18.09
N GLN A 45 -13.22 -34.06 17.86
CA GLN A 45 -13.64 -34.78 16.66
C GLN A 45 -15.10 -35.18 16.86
N ILE A 46 -16.01 -34.50 16.17
CA ILE A 46 -17.39 -34.97 15.99
C ILE A 46 -17.45 -35.67 14.64
N ASN A 47 -17.67 -36.98 14.67
CA ASN A 47 -18.13 -37.75 13.52
C ASN A 47 -19.40 -37.12 12.97
N LYS A 48 -19.32 -36.45 11.81
CA LYS A 48 -20.48 -36.17 10.97
C LYS A 48 -20.45 -37.09 9.77
N ALA A 49 -21.53 -37.85 9.58
CA ALA A 49 -21.89 -38.44 8.30
C ALA A 49 -21.75 -37.38 7.18
N ASN A 50 -21.34 -37.81 5.98
CA ASN A 50 -20.96 -36.93 4.86
C ASN A 50 -21.92 -35.71 4.71
N PRO A 51 -21.54 -34.47 5.11
CA PRO A 51 -22.51 -33.40 5.36
C PRO A 51 -22.94 -32.59 4.14
N TYR A 52 -22.44 -32.87 2.94
CA TYR A 52 -22.49 -31.89 1.85
C TYR A 52 -23.00 -32.51 0.55
N ASN A 53 -24.32 -32.46 0.37
CA ASN A 53 -24.96 -32.47 -0.94
C ASN A 53 -25.17 -30.99 -1.31
N ILE A 54 -24.39 -30.43 -2.22
CA ILE A 54 -24.51 -29.01 -2.59
C ILE A 54 -25.85 -28.81 -3.28
N ASP A 55 -26.68 -27.90 -2.77
CA ASP A 55 -27.97 -27.58 -3.35
C ASP A 55 -27.80 -26.65 -4.56
N TYR A 56 -27.39 -27.23 -5.69
CA TYR A 56 -27.13 -26.51 -6.94
C TYR A 56 -28.30 -25.63 -7.42
N PRO A 57 -29.58 -26.04 -7.34
CA PRO A 57 -30.71 -25.19 -7.69
C PRO A 57 -30.83 -23.89 -6.88
N ASN A 58 -30.41 -23.90 -5.62
CA ASN A 58 -30.49 -22.75 -4.71
C ASN A 58 -29.12 -22.11 -4.43
N LEU A 59 -28.09 -22.50 -5.19
CA LEU A 59 -26.75 -21.94 -5.04
C LEU A 59 -26.73 -20.48 -5.52
N ASP A 60 -26.14 -19.59 -4.72
CA ASP A 60 -26.07 -18.17 -5.09
C ASP A 60 -25.31 -17.98 -6.41
N SER A 61 -25.94 -17.23 -7.32
CA SER A 61 -25.41 -16.82 -8.62
C SER A 61 -23.96 -16.28 -8.55
N LYS A 62 -23.55 -15.68 -7.42
CA LYS A 62 -22.21 -15.11 -7.22
C LYS A 62 -21.08 -16.15 -7.31
N TYR A 63 -21.35 -17.43 -7.06
CA TYR A 63 -20.34 -18.48 -7.09
C TYR A 63 -20.05 -18.99 -8.51
N TYR A 64 -21.02 -18.93 -9.42
CA TYR A 64 -20.93 -19.54 -10.76
C TYR A 64 -19.77 -19.03 -11.63
N PRO A 65 -19.45 -17.72 -11.67
CA PRO A 65 -18.29 -17.25 -12.43
C PRO A 65 -16.97 -17.91 -11.97
N TYR A 66 -16.85 -18.20 -10.67
CA TYR A 66 -15.67 -18.84 -10.10
C TYR A 66 -15.62 -20.36 -10.34
N ILE A 67 -16.79 -21.02 -10.34
CA ILE A 67 -16.92 -22.45 -10.67
C ILE A 67 -16.57 -22.68 -12.15
N GLN A 68 -17.16 -21.87 -13.05
CA GLN A 68 -16.92 -21.95 -14.49
C GLN A 68 -15.46 -21.62 -14.84
N SER A 69 -14.92 -20.52 -14.32
CA SER A 69 -13.54 -20.09 -14.65
C SER A 69 -12.45 -21.09 -14.22
N ARG A 70 -12.72 -21.95 -13.24
CA ARG A 70 -11.74 -22.92 -12.71
C ARG A 70 -11.96 -24.36 -13.22
N ASN A 71 -12.96 -24.60 -14.08
CA ASN A 71 -13.33 -25.94 -14.57
C ASN A 71 -13.44 -26.97 -13.43
N LYS A 72 -14.04 -26.56 -12.30
CA LYS A 72 -14.20 -27.40 -11.11
C LYS A 72 -15.63 -27.89 -11.03
N PHE A 73 -15.80 -29.21 -11.04
CA PHE A 73 -17.11 -29.87 -11.10
C PHE A 73 -17.37 -30.79 -9.90
N TYR A 74 -16.37 -31.00 -9.04
CA TYR A 74 -16.51 -31.82 -7.84
C TYR A 74 -17.00 -30.97 -6.67
N ASP A 75 -17.95 -31.49 -5.89
CA ASP A 75 -18.52 -30.82 -4.71
C ASP A 75 -17.43 -30.28 -3.76
N LYS A 76 -16.37 -31.05 -3.54
CA LYS A 76 -15.22 -30.62 -2.72
C LYS A 76 -14.58 -29.32 -3.22
N ASP A 77 -14.40 -29.19 -4.54
CA ASP A 77 -13.80 -28.01 -5.14
C ASP A 77 -14.76 -26.82 -5.09
N ILE A 78 -16.07 -27.07 -5.26
CA ILE A 78 -17.11 -26.04 -5.22
C ILE A 78 -17.29 -25.50 -3.79
N ILE A 79 -17.24 -26.35 -2.77
CA ILE A 79 -17.21 -25.93 -1.36
C ILE A 79 -16.03 -25.00 -1.09
N GLN A 80 -14.86 -25.36 -1.60
CA GLN A 80 -13.69 -24.52 -1.43
C GLN A 80 -13.89 -23.15 -2.11
N ILE A 81 -14.48 -23.13 -3.31
CA ILE A 81 -14.82 -21.89 -4.01
C ILE A 81 -15.80 -21.03 -3.20
N ILE A 82 -16.90 -21.61 -2.69
CA ILE A 82 -17.89 -20.92 -1.85
C ILE A 82 -17.21 -20.28 -0.65
N HIS A 83 -16.46 -21.07 0.12
CA HIS A 83 -15.74 -20.61 1.30
C HIS A 83 -14.77 -19.46 0.97
N ASN A 84 -14.08 -19.54 -0.17
CA ASN A 84 -13.13 -18.52 -0.61
C ASN A 84 -13.81 -17.22 -1.02
N VAL A 85 -14.93 -17.30 -1.75
CA VAL A 85 -15.72 -16.15 -2.16
C VAL A 85 -16.29 -15.45 -0.94
N ASP A 86 -16.93 -16.19 -0.03
CA ASP A 86 -17.52 -15.61 1.18
C ASP A 86 -16.44 -15.00 2.09
N SER A 87 -15.28 -15.64 2.20
CA SER A 87 -14.17 -15.10 3.00
C SER A 87 -13.55 -13.85 2.37
N ALA A 88 -13.56 -13.72 1.05
CA ALA A 88 -13.12 -12.51 0.36
C ALA A 88 -14.15 -11.39 0.54
N GLU A 89 -15.44 -11.68 0.37
CA GLU A 89 -16.52 -10.69 0.51
C GLU A 89 -16.59 -10.08 1.92
N LYS A 90 -16.28 -10.85 2.96
CA LYS A 90 -16.15 -10.34 4.34
C LYS A 90 -15.09 -9.24 4.50
N LYS A 91 -14.18 -9.10 3.54
CA LYS A 91 -13.14 -8.04 3.55
C LYS A 91 -13.58 -6.80 2.76
N ASN A 92 -14.75 -6.83 2.12
CA ASN A 92 -15.28 -5.67 1.41
C ASN A 92 -15.74 -4.64 2.43
N ALA A 93 -15.22 -3.43 2.33
CA ALA A 93 -15.39 -2.44 3.38
C ALA A 93 -15.09 -1.03 2.88
N PHE A 94 -15.71 -0.05 3.51
CA PHE A 94 -15.22 1.32 3.46
C PHE A 94 -14.00 1.44 4.39
N PHE A 95 -13.12 2.40 4.10
CA PHE A 95 -12.02 2.72 4.98
C PHE A 95 -11.76 4.21 5.03
N ILE A 96 -11.23 4.67 6.16
CA ILE A 96 -10.70 6.01 6.36
C ILE A 96 -9.33 5.84 7.01
N GLY A 97 -8.36 6.62 6.58
CA GLY A 97 -7.02 6.55 7.13
C GLY A 97 -6.27 7.86 7.11
N ALA A 98 -5.23 7.88 7.93
CA ALA A 98 -4.29 8.98 8.07
C ALA A 98 -2.87 8.45 7.90
N THR A 99 -2.02 9.28 7.32
CA THR A 99 -0.63 8.93 7.02
C THR A 99 0.29 10.09 7.41
N TYR A 100 1.53 9.76 7.77
CA TYR A 100 2.58 10.72 8.11
C TYR A 100 3.92 10.22 7.57
N GLY A 101 4.78 11.12 7.12
CA GLY A 101 6.12 10.76 6.71
C GLY A 101 6.86 11.92 6.06
N PHE A 102 7.57 11.62 4.97
CA PHE A 102 8.35 12.62 4.28
C PHE A 102 8.20 12.55 2.77
N ASN A 103 8.54 13.66 2.11
CA ASN A 103 8.76 13.72 0.67
C ASN A 103 10.15 14.26 0.33
N PHE A 104 10.58 13.98 -0.89
CA PHE A 104 11.66 14.70 -1.55
C PHE A 104 11.32 14.79 -3.04
N ASN A 105 11.72 15.88 -3.66
CA ASN A 105 11.35 16.18 -5.03
C ASN A 105 12.60 16.08 -5.91
N VAL A 106 12.42 15.58 -7.13
CA VAL A 106 13.49 15.36 -8.10
C VAL A 106 13.07 15.93 -9.46
N ALA A 107 14.00 16.60 -10.12
CA ALA A 107 13.92 16.96 -11.52
C ALA A 107 14.84 16.04 -12.33
N LEU A 108 14.25 15.31 -13.29
CA LEU A 108 14.96 14.43 -14.20
C LEU A 108 14.86 14.99 -15.63
N PRO A 109 15.97 15.05 -16.40
CA PRO A 109 15.98 15.55 -17.78
C PRO A 109 15.07 14.79 -18.75
N LEU A 110 14.67 13.55 -18.41
CA LEU A 110 13.72 12.78 -19.21
C LEU A 110 12.30 13.34 -19.14
N PHE A 111 11.97 14.03 -18.05
CA PHE A 111 10.61 14.50 -17.75
C PHE A 111 10.51 16.01 -17.69
N VAL A 112 11.61 16.71 -17.41
CA VAL A 112 11.66 18.16 -17.23
C VAL A 112 12.44 18.78 -18.37
N ASP A 113 11.99 19.95 -18.84
CA ASP A 113 12.74 20.77 -19.79
C ASP A 113 14.19 20.99 -19.31
N MET A 114 15.16 20.70 -20.18
CA MET A 114 16.60 20.84 -19.89
C MET A 114 16.97 22.24 -19.40
N GLY A 115 16.25 23.28 -19.83
CA GLY A 115 16.45 24.65 -19.34
C GLY A 115 16.19 24.81 -17.83
N MET A 116 15.40 23.92 -17.22
CA MET A 116 15.07 23.97 -15.78
C MET A 116 16.02 23.14 -14.90
N VAL A 117 16.65 22.10 -15.45
CA VAL A 117 17.60 21.25 -14.68
C VAL A 117 19.01 21.88 -14.63
N GLY A 118 19.30 22.81 -15.54
CA GLY A 118 20.59 23.49 -15.61
C GLY A 118 21.71 22.54 -16.05
N THR A 119 22.94 22.75 -15.56
CA THR A 119 24.10 21.91 -15.92
C THR A 119 24.14 20.57 -15.19
N GLN A 120 23.21 20.31 -14.26
CA GLN A 120 23.17 19.08 -13.48
C GLN A 120 22.28 18.04 -14.16
N ALA A 121 22.74 16.80 -14.24
CA ALA A 121 21.96 15.71 -14.83
C ALA A 121 20.75 15.30 -13.98
N ILE A 122 20.77 15.57 -12.66
CA ILE A 122 19.67 15.32 -11.74
C ILE A 122 19.70 16.41 -10.68
N LYS A 123 18.55 17.02 -10.40
CA LYS A 123 18.40 17.93 -9.26
C LYS A 123 17.43 17.32 -8.25
N GLN A 124 17.84 17.27 -6.98
CA GLN A 124 17.00 16.78 -5.89
C GLN A 124 16.90 17.83 -4.77
N THR A 125 15.76 17.86 -4.11
CA THR A 125 15.56 18.65 -2.89
C THR A 125 16.02 17.89 -1.65
N ALA A 126 16.21 18.61 -0.55
CA ALA A 126 16.29 17.97 0.76
C ALA A 126 14.96 17.29 1.13
N PHE A 127 15.02 16.31 2.03
CA PHE A 127 13.85 15.66 2.59
C PHE A 127 13.00 16.66 3.39
N ASN A 128 11.69 16.61 3.19
CA ASN A 128 10.69 17.35 3.96
C ASN A 128 9.86 16.35 4.79
N PHE A 129 10.02 16.39 6.11
CA PHE A 129 9.39 15.46 7.08
C PHE A 129 8.01 15.90 7.56
N SER A 130 7.42 16.92 6.96
CA SER A 130 6.10 17.43 7.35
C SER A 130 4.98 16.89 6.46
N LEU A 131 5.16 15.72 5.86
CA LEU A 131 4.18 15.15 4.95
C LEU A 131 3.08 14.45 5.74
N PHE A 132 1.85 14.91 5.57
CA PHE A 132 0.64 14.33 6.13
C PHE A 132 -0.28 13.89 5.00
N GLY A 133 -1.05 12.84 5.24
CA GLY A 133 -2.06 12.40 4.30
C GLY A 133 -3.33 11.93 4.98
N LEU A 134 -4.44 12.08 4.26
CA LEU A 134 -5.77 11.59 4.60
C LEU A 134 -6.32 10.87 3.38
N ARG A 135 -6.91 9.70 3.61
CA ARG A 135 -7.55 8.93 2.56
C ARG A 135 -8.85 8.31 3.02
N ALA A 136 -9.80 8.25 2.10
CA ALA A 136 -11.08 7.60 2.33
C ALA A 136 -11.53 6.91 1.06
N GLY A 137 -12.07 5.70 1.19
CA GLY A 137 -12.46 4.93 0.03
C GLY A 137 -13.12 3.60 0.35
N TYR A 138 -13.16 2.75 -0.67
CA TYR A 138 -13.77 1.44 -0.61
C TYR A 138 -12.81 0.39 -1.14
N GLN A 139 -12.72 -0.73 -0.44
CA GLN A 139 -11.95 -1.90 -0.83
C GLN A 139 -12.90 -3.05 -1.17
N LYS A 140 -12.59 -3.76 -2.25
CA LYS A 140 -13.30 -4.97 -2.69
C LYS A 140 -12.30 -6.09 -2.93
N TYR A 141 -12.52 -7.23 -2.29
CA TYR A 141 -11.77 -8.45 -2.51
C TYR A 141 -12.56 -9.40 -3.39
N THR A 142 -11.83 -10.10 -4.26
CA THR A 142 -12.39 -11.11 -5.15
C THR A 142 -12.09 -12.50 -4.57
N GLY A 143 -12.98 -13.46 -4.81
CA GLY A 143 -12.73 -14.87 -4.48
C GLY A 143 -11.67 -15.53 -5.39
N LYS A 144 -10.99 -14.76 -6.28
CA LYS A 144 -9.90 -15.29 -7.09
C LYS A 144 -8.69 -15.51 -6.17
N ILE A 145 -8.34 -16.78 -6.05
CA ILE A 145 -7.10 -17.24 -5.43
C ILE A 145 -6.13 -17.43 -6.59
N LEU A 146 -5.15 -16.53 -6.69
CA LEU A 146 -3.92 -16.87 -7.38
C LEU A 146 -3.24 -17.96 -6.56
N PRO A 147 -2.41 -18.83 -7.16
CA PRO A 147 -1.81 -20.01 -6.51
C PRO A 147 -1.16 -19.75 -5.15
N ILE A 148 -0.90 -18.49 -4.80
CA ILE A 148 -0.33 -18.12 -3.53
C ILE A 148 -1.34 -17.44 -2.59
N ASN A 149 -2.36 -16.63 -3.03
CA ASN A 149 -3.31 -15.95 -2.12
C ASN A 149 -4.52 -15.21 -2.79
N ARG A 150 -5.33 -14.48 -1.98
CA ARG A 150 -6.49 -13.64 -2.34
C ARG A 150 -6.11 -12.30 -2.98
N PHE A 151 -6.89 -11.88 -3.97
CA PHE A 151 -6.72 -10.66 -4.75
C PHE A 151 -7.91 -9.70 -4.61
N GLY A 152 -7.65 -8.39 -4.56
CA GLY A 152 -8.68 -7.36 -4.50
C GLY A 152 -8.26 -6.06 -5.18
N TYR A 153 -9.10 -5.04 -5.05
CA TYR A 153 -8.80 -3.68 -5.45
C TYR A 153 -9.40 -2.69 -4.45
N GLN A 154 -8.87 -1.48 -4.39
CA GLN A 154 -9.45 -0.37 -3.66
C GLN A 154 -9.49 0.88 -4.52
N VAL A 155 -10.52 1.69 -4.34
CA VAL A 155 -10.63 3.02 -4.94
C VAL A 155 -10.83 4.02 -3.81
N TYR A 156 -10.04 5.10 -3.82
CA TYR A 156 -10.05 6.06 -2.72
C TYR A 156 -9.67 7.46 -3.17
N ILE A 157 -10.20 8.43 -2.44
CA ILE A 157 -9.76 9.81 -2.50
C ILE A 157 -8.56 9.94 -1.57
N ASP A 158 -7.52 10.60 -2.05
CA ASP A 158 -6.30 10.88 -1.29
C ASP A 158 -6.06 12.38 -1.24
N PHE A 159 -5.60 12.84 -0.09
CA PHE A 159 -5.17 14.19 0.18
C PHE A 159 -3.84 14.10 0.90
N CYS A 160 -2.77 14.56 0.26
CA CYS A 160 -1.40 14.49 0.75
C CYS A 160 -0.79 15.88 0.69
N VAL A 161 -0.23 16.37 1.79
CA VAL A 161 0.31 17.72 1.89
C VAL A 161 1.55 17.73 2.77
N SER A 162 2.60 18.44 2.34
CA SER A 162 3.70 18.85 3.20
C SER A 162 3.84 20.36 3.27
N PHE A 163 4.32 20.82 4.41
CA PHE A 163 4.47 22.23 4.76
C PHE A 163 5.93 22.68 4.59
N GLY A 164 6.14 23.98 4.38
CA GLY A 164 7.47 24.58 4.26
C GLY A 164 8.15 24.37 2.91
N HIS A 165 9.47 24.52 2.89
CA HIS A 165 10.25 24.42 1.66
C HIS A 165 10.28 22.98 1.13
N ASN A 166 10.33 22.80 -0.19
CA ASN A 166 10.25 21.49 -0.85
C ASN A 166 8.93 20.73 -0.60
N GLY A 167 7.85 21.47 -0.36
CA GLY A 167 6.52 20.93 -0.19
C GLY A 167 6.02 20.16 -1.41
N LEU A 168 5.18 19.17 -1.15
CA LEU A 168 4.41 18.37 -2.08
C LEU A 168 2.95 18.43 -1.64
N PHE A 169 2.09 18.78 -2.57
CA PHE A 169 0.65 18.62 -2.43
C PHE A 169 0.17 17.66 -3.52
N PHE A 170 -0.73 16.76 -3.15
CA PHE A 170 -1.49 15.94 -4.07
C PHE A 170 -2.91 15.76 -3.55
N THR A 171 -3.91 15.94 -4.40
CA THR A 171 -5.26 15.49 -4.13
C THR A 171 -5.86 14.83 -5.36
N GLY A 172 -6.52 13.69 -5.20
CA GLY A 172 -7.05 12.97 -6.35
C GLY A 172 -7.70 11.65 -6.00
N ILE A 173 -8.08 10.92 -7.05
CA ILE A 173 -8.65 9.58 -6.95
C ILE A 173 -7.56 8.58 -7.31
N ASN A 174 -7.46 7.54 -6.50
CA ASN A 174 -6.50 6.45 -6.67
C ASN A 174 -7.25 5.13 -6.81
N ALA A 175 -6.68 4.23 -7.60
CA ALA A 175 -7.11 2.85 -7.73
C ALA A 175 -5.89 1.95 -7.52
N ASP A 176 -5.94 1.12 -6.47
CA ASP A 176 -4.88 0.17 -6.16
C ASP A 176 -5.39 -1.26 -6.30
N MET A 177 -4.55 -2.12 -6.84
CA MET A 177 -4.64 -3.57 -6.70
C MET A 177 -4.17 -3.97 -5.29
N LEU A 178 -4.88 -4.90 -4.67
CA LEU A 178 -4.57 -5.45 -3.35
C LEU A 178 -4.20 -6.92 -3.49
N TRP A 179 -3.07 -7.29 -2.90
CA TRP A 179 -2.63 -8.68 -2.84
C TRP A 179 -2.30 -9.05 -1.41
N ASP A 180 -3.15 -9.86 -0.78
CA ASP A 180 -2.83 -10.47 0.50
C ASP A 180 -1.72 -11.50 0.24
N PHE A 181 -0.58 -11.46 0.92
CA PHE A 181 0.50 -12.43 0.68
C PHE A 181 0.76 -13.35 1.88
N LEU A 182 0.18 -13.04 3.04
CA LEU A 182 0.34 -13.83 4.25
C LEU A 182 -0.89 -13.67 5.15
N GLU A 183 -1.46 -14.77 5.62
CA GLU A 183 -2.57 -14.80 6.58
C GLU A 183 -2.17 -15.70 7.76
N LEU A 184 -1.96 -15.10 8.93
CA LEU A 184 -1.50 -15.79 10.15
C LEU A 184 -2.33 -15.35 11.35
N ARG A 185 -3.03 -16.29 12.00
CA ARG A 185 -3.73 -16.07 13.29
C ARG A 185 -4.56 -14.77 13.35
N GLY A 186 -5.29 -14.47 12.28
CA GLY A 186 -6.13 -13.26 12.19
C GLY A 186 -5.41 -11.99 11.72
N PHE A 187 -4.10 -12.04 11.46
CA PHE A 187 -3.35 -10.99 10.77
C PHE A 187 -3.28 -11.29 9.28
N ILE A 188 -3.39 -10.25 8.46
CA ILE A 188 -3.31 -10.32 7.01
C ILE A 188 -2.30 -9.30 6.52
N ALA A 189 -1.14 -9.76 6.05
CA ALA A 189 -0.19 -8.91 5.37
C ALA A 189 -0.56 -8.81 3.89
N ASN A 190 -0.55 -7.58 3.36
CA ASN A 190 -0.88 -7.31 1.98
C ASN A 190 0.08 -6.30 1.36
N ILE A 191 0.22 -6.40 0.04
CA ILE A 191 0.87 -5.41 -0.82
C ILE A 191 -0.24 -4.70 -1.59
N ASN A 192 -0.11 -3.38 -1.72
CA ASN A 192 -0.94 -2.59 -2.63
C ASN A 192 -0.07 -1.94 -3.71
N LEU A 193 -0.53 -2.01 -4.97
CA LEU A 193 0.11 -1.37 -6.11
C LEU A 193 -0.98 -0.65 -6.89
N GLY A 194 -0.80 0.63 -7.18
CA GLY A 194 -1.86 1.39 -7.82
C GLY A 194 -1.41 2.64 -8.52
N VAL A 195 -2.41 3.28 -9.13
CA VAL A 195 -2.27 4.51 -9.88
C VAL A 195 -3.33 5.50 -9.41
N GLY A 196 -3.02 6.78 -9.47
CA GLY A 196 -3.94 7.85 -9.16
C GLY A 196 -3.85 8.98 -10.17
N LEU A 197 -4.95 9.72 -10.26
CA LEU A 197 -5.07 10.92 -11.07
C LEU A 197 -5.67 12.03 -10.21
N GLY A 198 -5.13 13.22 -10.33
CA GLY A 198 -5.52 14.32 -9.47
C GLY A 198 -4.83 15.62 -9.82
N SER A 199 -4.77 16.51 -8.83
CA SER A 199 -4.00 17.74 -8.89
C SER A 199 -2.81 17.65 -7.96
N SER A 200 -1.65 18.14 -8.40
CA SER A 200 -0.47 18.26 -7.56
C SER A 200 0.16 19.65 -7.62
N LYS A 201 0.94 19.96 -6.59
CA LYS A 201 1.85 21.11 -6.55
C LYS A 201 3.15 20.65 -5.90
N ILE A 202 4.24 20.75 -6.64
CA ILE A 202 5.58 20.34 -6.21
C ILE A 202 6.47 21.59 -6.17
N THR A 203 7.19 21.80 -5.07
CA THR A 203 8.01 23.00 -4.83
C THR A 203 9.47 22.66 -4.53
N GLY A 204 10.36 23.65 -4.50
CA GLY A 204 11.75 23.49 -4.07
C GLY A 204 12.78 23.16 -5.16
N LEU A 205 12.38 22.97 -6.42
CA LEU A 205 13.26 22.57 -7.53
C LEU A 205 13.73 23.76 -8.42
N ILE A 206 14.17 24.89 -7.82
CA ILE A 206 14.60 26.19 -8.44
C ILE A 206 13.45 27.15 -8.75
N VAL A 207 13.80 28.44 -8.80
CA VAL A 207 13.12 29.65 -9.32
C VAL A 207 12.57 29.42 -10.74
N SER A 208 11.68 28.46 -10.89
CA SER A 208 10.78 28.41 -12.02
C SER A 208 9.82 29.60 -11.84
N PRO A 209 9.61 30.48 -12.84
CA PRO A 209 8.54 31.48 -12.80
C PRO A 209 7.14 30.84 -12.71
N TYR A 210 7.10 29.51 -12.77
CA TYR A 210 5.92 28.68 -12.63
C TYR A 210 5.86 27.94 -11.30
N GLY A 211 6.94 27.88 -10.51
CA GLY A 211 6.95 27.29 -9.16
C GLY A 211 5.74 27.81 -8.39
N ASP A 212 4.98 26.91 -7.78
CA ASP A 212 3.78 27.20 -6.97
C ASP A 212 2.39 27.13 -7.61
N LYS A 213 2.21 26.71 -8.87
CA LYS A 213 0.86 26.41 -9.39
C LYS A 213 0.47 24.94 -9.22
N TYR A 214 -0.82 24.72 -9.11
CA TYR A 214 -1.44 23.40 -9.21
C TYR A 214 -1.49 22.97 -10.68
N GLU A 215 -1.19 21.71 -10.93
CA GLU A 215 -1.28 21.08 -12.24
C GLU A 215 -1.99 19.73 -12.14
N VAL A 216 -2.49 19.22 -13.27
CA VAL A 216 -2.97 17.84 -13.33
C VAL A 216 -1.78 16.91 -13.18
N ALA A 217 -1.95 15.87 -12.39
CA ALA A 217 -0.88 14.96 -12.02
C ALA A 217 -1.37 13.52 -11.96
N TYR A 218 -0.46 12.60 -12.25
CA TYR A 218 -0.66 11.20 -11.93
C TYR A 218 0.23 10.80 -10.76
N ARG A 219 -0.18 9.74 -10.08
CA ARG A 219 0.51 9.17 -8.93
C ARG A 219 0.67 7.68 -9.12
N LEU A 220 1.84 7.14 -8.79
CA LEU A 220 2.06 5.71 -8.63
C LEU A 220 2.14 5.41 -7.14
N ASN A 221 1.41 4.40 -6.69
CA ASN A 221 1.36 3.99 -5.29
C ASN A 221 1.91 2.58 -5.16
N LEU A 222 2.74 2.37 -4.15
CA LEU A 222 3.16 1.06 -3.68
C LEU A 222 3.02 1.05 -2.15
N GLY A 223 2.56 -0.02 -1.56
CA GLY A 223 2.58 -0.12 -0.11
C GLY A 223 2.56 -1.55 0.38
N ILE A 224 2.90 -1.66 1.66
CA ILE A 224 2.93 -2.91 2.40
C ILE A 224 2.17 -2.62 3.69
N SER A 225 1.13 -3.39 3.97
CA SER A 225 0.32 -3.17 5.16
C SER A 225 -0.06 -4.48 5.84
N VAL A 226 -0.35 -4.39 7.13
CA VAL A 226 -0.88 -5.47 7.95
C VAL A 226 -2.28 -5.06 8.41
N ARG A 227 -3.26 -5.91 8.15
CA ARG A 227 -4.64 -5.77 8.61
C ARG A 227 -4.91 -6.74 9.75
N TYR A 228 -5.65 -6.26 10.74
CA TYR A 228 -6.29 -7.07 11.76
C TYR A 228 -7.82 -6.95 11.62
N PRO A 229 -8.46 -7.83 10.82
CA PRO A 229 -9.87 -7.66 10.44
C PRO A 229 -10.83 -7.64 11.62
N ARG A 230 -10.54 -8.39 12.69
CA ARG A 230 -11.40 -8.47 13.88
C ARG A 230 -11.51 -7.14 14.64
N TYR A 231 -10.52 -6.26 14.53
CA TYR A 231 -10.53 -4.93 15.17
C TYR A 231 -10.64 -3.79 14.16
N HIS A 232 -10.96 -4.07 12.89
CA HIS A 232 -11.14 -3.00 11.89
C HIS A 232 -9.88 -2.14 11.68
N HIS A 233 -8.67 -2.67 11.94
CA HIS A 233 -7.42 -1.90 11.88
C HIS A 233 -6.51 -2.35 10.74
N ARG A 234 -5.92 -1.38 10.03
CA ARG A 234 -4.86 -1.62 9.04
C ARG A 234 -3.73 -0.62 9.28
N ALA A 235 -2.49 -1.09 9.40
CA ALA A 235 -1.31 -0.24 9.49
C ALA A 235 -0.32 -0.59 8.38
N GLY A 236 0.38 0.38 7.82
CA GLY A 236 1.28 0.10 6.70
C GLY A 236 2.27 1.20 6.39
N ILE A 237 3.16 0.88 5.45
CA ILE A 237 4.12 1.79 4.86
C ILE A 237 3.72 1.97 3.40
N TYR A 238 3.65 3.22 2.96
CA TYR A 238 3.19 3.64 1.64
C TYR A 238 4.27 4.48 0.97
N PHE A 239 4.65 4.06 -0.23
CA PHE A 239 5.52 4.74 -1.15
C PHE A 239 4.66 5.35 -2.27
N GLY A 240 5.00 6.57 -2.65
CA GLY A 240 4.31 7.29 -3.72
C GLY A 240 5.30 7.99 -4.63
N SER A 241 4.98 8.04 -5.92
CA SER A 241 5.64 8.88 -6.91
C SER A 241 4.58 9.73 -7.60
N THR A 242 4.61 11.04 -7.40
CA THR A 242 3.67 11.99 -8.00
C THR A 242 4.38 12.76 -9.11
N GLN A 243 3.77 12.86 -10.28
CA GLN A 243 4.30 13.63 -11.40
C GLN A 243 3.24 14.53 -11.98
N GLY A 244 3.56 15.81 -12.11
CA GLY A 244 2.75 16.77 -12.84
C GLY A 244 2.93 16.64 -14.36
N ILE A 245 1.85 16.81 -15.12
CA ILE A 245 1.83 16.62 -16.57
C ILE A 245 2.56 17.75 -17.30
N GLU A 246 2.52 18.98 -16.78
CA GLU A 246 3.04 20.15 -17.51
C GLU A 246 4.54 20.34 -17.27
N ARG A 247 5.04 19.99 -16.07
CA ARG A 247 6.40 20.34 -15.63
C ARG A 247 7.33 19.15 -15.47
N GLY A 248 6.76 17.95 -15.36
CA GLY A 248 7.49 16.69 -15.22
C GLY A 248 8.39 16.56 -13.99
N PHE A 249 8.21 17.42 -12.97
CA PHE A 249 8.84 17.20 -11.68
C PHE A 249 8.25 15.97 -11.00
N LEU A 250 9.10 15.24 -10.29
CA LEU A 250 8.74 14.03 -9.56
C LEU A 250 8.80 14.30 -8.06
N GLY A 251 7.71 14.00 -7.38
CA GLY A 251 7.60 14.04 -5.94
C GLY A 251 7.54 12.63 -5.37
N TYR A 252 8.59 12.20 -4.67
CA TYR A 252 8.63 10.90 -4.02
C TYR A 252 8.19 11.05 -2.57
N THR A 253 7.32 10.16 -2.11
CA THR A 253 6.78 10.14 -0.75
C THR A 253 7.05 8.79 -0.10
N MET A 254 7.40 8.79 1.19
CA MET A 254 7.37 7.61 2.03
C MET A 254 6.59 7.94 3.30
N MET A 255 5.56 7.17 3.60
CA MET A 255 4.61 7.45 4.68
C MET A 255 4.34 6.18 5.49
N ILE A 256 4.27 6.32 6.80
CA ILE A 256 3.60 5.36 7.67
C ILE A 256 2.14 5.75 7.77
N GLY A 257 1.24 4.78 7.87
CA GLY A 257 -0.18 5.07 7.86
C GLY A 257 -1.01 4.07 8.64
N TYR A 258 -2.19 4.54 9.04
CA TYR A 258 -3.20 3.78 9.74
C TYR A 258 -4.56 4.01 9.08
N ASP A 259 -5.31 2.94 8.84
CA ASP A 259 -6.69 2.99 8.40
C ASP A 259 -7.60 2.22 9.36
N TYR A 260 -8.79 2.78 9.55
CA TYR A 260 -9.95 2.09 10.07
C TYR A 260 -10.77 1.52 8.90
N VAL A 261 -11.08 0.22 8.94
CA VAL A 261 -11.77 -0.52 7.89
C VAL A 261 -13.10 -1.04 8.43
N PHE A 262 -14.20 -0.44 7.99
CA PHE A 262 -15.56 -0.67 8.53
C PHE A 262 -16.06 -2.10 8.30
#